data_AF-A7SXA7-F1
#
_entry.id   AF-A7SXA7-F1
#
_cell.length_a   1.000
_cell.length_b   1.000
_cell.length_c   1.000
_cell.angle_alpha   90.00
_cell.angle_beta   90.00
_cell.angle_gamma   90.00
#
_symmetry.space_group_name_H-M   'P 1'
#
loop_
_entity.id
_entity.type
_entity.pdbx_description
1 polymer ?
#
loop_
_entity_poly.entity_id
_entity_poly.type
_entity_poly.pdbx_seq_one_letter_code
_entity_poly.pdbx_strand_id
1 'polypeptide(L)' 'CDPGQFECTSSECIPDVLKCDGSEDCADSSDEINCTKRSMCRVDQFECLIEGDCIPLSKHCDGTWDCQHGTDEMDC' A
#
# COMPACT_ATOMS: atom_id res chain seq x y z
N CYS A 1 -3.71 10.69 17.22
CA CYS A 1 -2.44 10.59 16.47
C CYS A 1 -2.15 11.89 15.72
N ASP A 2 -0.92 12.09 15.25
CA ASP A 2 -0.52 13.23 14.42
C ASP A 2 -1.02 13.11 12.96
N PRO A 3 -1.04 14.21 12.18
CA PRO A 3 -1.32 14.14 10.74
C PRO A 3 -0.28 13.24 10.04
N GLY A 4 -0.73 12.17 9.38
CA GLY A 4 0.14 11.15 8.77
C GLY A 4 0.41 9.93 9.65
N GLN A 5 -0.31 9.78 10.77
CA GLN A 5 -0.35 8.57 11.57
C GLN A 5 -1.74 7.94 11.52
N PHE A 6 -1.77 6.60 11.46
CA PHE A 6 -2.97 5.79 11.62
C PHE A 6 -3.18 5.45 13.10
N GLU A 7 -4.42 5.62 13.55
CA GLU A 7 -4.83 5.24 14.91
C GLU A 7 -5.36 3.80 14.89
N CYS A 8 -4.61 2.91 15.55
CA CYS A 8 -5.00 1.53 15.80
C CYS A 8 -6.28 1.47 16.65
N THR A 9 -7.02 0.38 16.54
CA THR A 9 -8.18 0.14 17.42
C THR A 9 -7.75 -0.07 18.89
N SER A 10 -6.49 -0.49 19.11
CA SER A 10 -5.80 -0.50 20.41
C SER A 10 -5.53 0.90 21.00
N SER A 11 -5.86 1.99 20.30
CA SER A 11 -5.52 3.38 20.63
C SER A 11 -4.01 3.70 20.50
N GLU A 12 -3.24 2.84 19.84
CA GLU A 12 -1.87 3.15 19.42
C GLU A 12 -1.84 3.99 18.14
N CYS A 13 -0.75 4.72 17.96
CA CYS A 13 -0.53 5.53 16.77
C CYS A 13 0.69 5.00 16.02
N ILE A 14 0.45 4.46 14.83
CA ILE A 14 1.52 4.04 13.93
C ILE A 14 1.60 5.02 12.75
N PRO A 15 2.73 5.14 12.06
CA PRO A 15 2.79 5.87 10.80
C PRO A 15 1.75 5.33 9.80
N ASP A 16 1.07 6.21 9.06
CA ASP A 16 0.06 5.80 8.07
C ASP A 16 0.65 4.91 6.96
N VAL A 17 1.97 5.00 6.74
CA VAL A 17 2.73 4.14 5.81
C VAL A 17 2.89 2.69 6.28
N LEU A 18 2.66 2.41 7.56
CA LEU A 18 2.68 1.05 8.14
C LEU A 18 1.28 0.41 8.10
N LYS A 19 0.26 1.18 7.76
CA LYS A 19 -1.08 0.63 7.59
C LYS A 19 -1.12 -0.23 6.33
N CYS A 20 -1.60 -1.46 6.44
CA CYS A 20 -1.73 -2.39 5.32
C CYS A 20 -0.39 -2.72 4.64
N ASP A 21 0.70 -2.73 5.41
CA ASP A 21 2.04 -2.96 4.90
C ASP A 21 2.43 -4.46 4.91
N GLY A 22 1.52 -5.32 5.40
CA GLY A 22 1.73 -6.76 5.53
C GLY A 22 2.38 -7.17 6.85
N SER A 23 2.70 -6.21 7.72
CA SER A 23 3.25 -6.41 9.07
C SER A 23 2.23 -6.00 10.11
N GLU A 24 2.15 -6.77 11.20
CA GLU A 24 1.32 -6.39 12.34
C GLU A 24 2.07 -5.33 13.17
N ASP A 25 1.88 -4.05 12.85
CA ASP A 25 2.47 -2.92 13.58
C ASP A 25 1.56 -2.44 14.73
N CYS A 26 0.24 -2.62 14.62
CA CYS A 26 -0.65 -2.45 15.77
C CYS A 26 -0.61 -3.68 16.69
N ALA A 27 -0.67 -3.49 18.01
CA ALA A 27 -0.73 -4.60 18.98
C ALA A 27 -1.98 -5.50 18.82
N ASP A 28 -3.01 -5.01 18.13
CA ASP A 28 -4.24 -5.73 17.80
C ASP A 28 -4.39 -6.04 16.30
N SER A 29 -3.30 -5.86 15.52
CA SER A 29 -3.22 -6.00 14.06
C SER A 29 -4.30 -5.27 13.27
N SER A 30 -4.92 -4.24 13.88
CA SER A 30 -6.01 -3.50 13.26
C SER A 30 -5.59 -2.65 12.06
N ASP A 31 -4.29 -2.39 11.93
CA ASP A 31 -3.63 -1.88 10.73
C ASP A 31 -3.70 -2.82 9.53
N GLU A 32 -3.78 -4.14 9.75
CA GLU A 32 -3.80 -5.17 8.70
C GLU A 32 -5.19 -5.79 8.45
N ILE A 33 -6.15 -5.59 9.36
CA ILE A 33 -7.45 -6.30 9.32
C ILE A 33 -8.46 -5.67 8.34
N ASN A 34 -8.43 -4.35 8.16
CA ASN A 34 -9.40 -3.64 7.29
C ASN A 34 -8.74 -3.07 6.02
N CYS A 35 -7.74 -3.79 5.54
CA CYS A 35 -7.11 -3.53 4.25
C CYS A 35 -8.01 -4.11 3.17
N THR A 36 -8.79 -3.25 2.52
CA THR A 36 -9.36 -3.62 1.22
C THR A 36 -8.19 -4.09 0.36
N LYS A 37 -8.29 -5.30 -0.22
CA LYS A 37 -7.27 -6.01 -1.04
C LYS A 37 -6.56 -5.17 -2.13
N ARG A 38 -7.00 -3.94 -2.33
CA ARG A 38 -6.57 -2.95 -3.30
C ARG A 38 -5.62 -1.89 -2.71
N SER A 39 -5.05 -2.17 -1.54
CA SER A 39 -4.23 -1.23 -0.78
C SER A 39 -3.26 -1.96 0.15
N MET A 40 -2.65 -3.06 -0.32
CA MET A 40 -1.50 -3.66 0.37
C MET A 40 -0.17 -3.04 -0.09
N CYS A 41 -0.23 -2.14 -1.06
CA CYS A 41 0.92 -1.37 -1.50
C CYS A 41 1.06 -0.12 -0.62
N ARG A 42 2.31 0.23 -0.31
CA ARG A 42 2.60 1.45 0.44
C ARG A 42 2.09 2.67 -0.30
N VAL A 43 1.91 3.78 0.42
CA VAL A 43 1.43 5.06 -0.15
C VAL A 43 2.33 5.58 -1.27
N ASP A 44 3.61 5.18 -1.28
CA ASP A 44 4.61 5.48 -2.31
C ASP A 44 4.73 4.39 -3.41
N GLN A 45 3.76 3.47 -3.47
CA GLN A 45 3.72 2.37 -4.41
C GLN A 45 2.40 2.35 -5.20
N PHE A 46 2.51 1.97 -6.47
CA PHE A 46 1.40 1.71 -7.37
C PHE A 46 1.08 0.21 -7.38
N GLU A 47 -0.20 -0.12 -7.31
CA GLU A 47 -0.69 -1.49 -7.37
C GLU A 47 -1.02 -1.90 -8.81
N CYS A 48 -0.38 -2.95 -9.29
CA CYS A 48 -0.67 -3.56 -10.58
C CYS A 48 -2.12 -4.08 -10.63
N LEU A 49 -2.86 -3.66 -11.66
CA LEU A 49 -4.31 -3.85 -11.77
C LEU A 49 -4.79 -5.31 -11.83
N ILE A 50 -3.92 -6.25 -12.21
CA ILE A 50 -4.30 -7.65 -12.47
C ILE A 50 -3.84 -8.61 -11.37
N GLU A 51 -2.69 -8.36 -10.73
CA GLU A 51 -2.12 -9.28 -9.74
C GLU A 51 -1.93 -8.67 -8.35
N GLY A 52 -2.17 -7.36 -8.19
CA GLY A 52 -1.95 -6.70 -6.91
C GLY A 52 -0.46 -6.58 -6.56
N ASP A 53 0.45 -6.75 -7.53
CA ASP A 53 1.87 -6.48 -7.34
C ASP A 53 2.12 -5.01 -7.05
N CYS A 54 3.02 -4.72 -6.11
CA CYS A 54 3.34 -3.37 -5.72
C CYS A 54 4.66 -2.94 -6.36
N ILE A 55 4.59 -1.91 -7.20
CA ILE A 55 5.75 -1.26 -7.78
C ILE A 55 5.89 0.15 -7.19
N PRO A 56 7.07 0.77 -7.16
CA PRO A 56 7.18 2.17 -6.75
C PRO A 56 6.31 3.08 -7.64
N LEU A 57 5.68 4.11 -7.09
CA LEU A 57 4.92 5.12 -7.87
C LEU A 57 5.78 5.77 -8.97
N SER A 58 7.11 5.83 -8.77
CA SER A 58 8.07 6.30 -9.77
C SER A 58 8.16 5.41 -11.02
N LYS A 59 7.68 4.17 -10.94
CA LYS A 59 7.67 3.19 -12.04
C LYS A 59 6.33 3.18 -12.79
N HIS A 60 5.31 3.85 -12.27
CA HIS A 60 4.06 4.04 -13.00
C HIS A 60 4.28 5.07 -14.13
N CYS A 61 4.04 4.69 -15.38
CA CYS A 61 4.28 5.52 -16.56
C CYS A 61 5.74 5.94 -16.77
N ASP A 62 6.69 5.08 -16.40
CA ASP A 62 8.12 5.32 -16.59
C ASP A 62 8.66 4.78 -17.93
N GLY A 63 7.80 4.13 -18.72
CA GLY A 63 8.13 3.55 -20.02
C GLY A 63 8.74 2.15 -19.93
N THR A 64 8.76 1.53 -18.75
CA THR A 64 9.21 0.16 -18.52
C THR A 64 8.09 -0.69 -17.94
N TRP A 65 8.00 -1.96 -18.37
CA TRP A 65 6.97 -2.87 -17.84
C TRP A 65 7.47 -3.48 -16.54
N ASP A 66 7.10 -2.89 -15.41
CA ASP A 66 7.41 -3.42 -14.09
C ASP A 66 6.31 -4.38 -13.60
N CYS A 67 5.06 -4.19 -14.00
CA CYS A 67 3.99 -5.18 -13.73
C CYS A 67 4.06 -6.37 -14.69
N GLN A 68 3.66 -7.57 -14.23
CA GLN A 68 3.66 -8.82 -15.03
C GLN A 68 2.82 -8.75 -16.33
N HIS A 69 1.97 -7.73 -16.48
CA HIS A 69 1.18 -7.46 -17.68
C HIS A 69 1.37 -6.04 -18.25
N GLY A 70 2.38 -5.28 -17.78
CA GLY A 70 2.60 -3.89 -18.18
C GLY A 70 1.43 -2.97 -17.85
N THR A 71 0.58 -3.35 -16.89
CA THR A 71 -0.62 -2.58 -16.51
C THR A 71 -0.29 -1.19 -15.97
N ASP A 72 0.90 -1.06 -15.41
CA ASP A 72 1.55 0.20 -15.02
C ASP A 72 1.86 1.15 -16.19
N GLU A 73 1.86 0.64 -17.43
CA GLU A 73 2.16 1.39 -18.66
C GLU A 73 0.99 1.41 -19.66
N MET A 74 -0.15 0.79 -19.33
CA MET A 74 -1.29 0.65 -20.23
C MET A 74 -2.32 1.78 -20.12
N ASP A 75 -2.37 2.52 -19.00
CA ASP A 75 -3.34 3.60 -18.75
C ASP A 75 -2.64 4.84 -18.16
N CYS A 76 -1.67 5.33 -18.93
CA CYS A 76 -0.99 6.62 -18.81
C CYS A 76 -1.60 7.62 -19.82
#